data_AF-A0A8U1H6L7-F1
#
_entry.id   AF-A0A8U1H6L7-F1
#
_cell.length_a   1.000
_cell.length_b   1.000
_cell.length_c   1.000
_cell.angle_alpha   90.00
_cell.angle_beta   90.00
_cell.angle_gamma   90.00
#
_symmetry.space_group_name_H-M   'P 1'
#
loop_
_entity.id
_entity.type
_entity.pdbx_description
1 polymer ?
#
loop_
_entity_poly.entity_id
_entity_poly.type
_entity_poly.pdbx_seq_one_letter_code
_entity_poly.pdbx_strand_id
1 'polypeptide(L)'
;MEPSDQQTGPDSGSQEVNPVYLQQLRELDIPEEAAKQALLHTRNVSAEEAAMYYFNKLENEEEGDDDLMFKMVFVVNMDLAMGVGKVAAQVGHAAVGLYQALQEKNSWREMAWKWDHGGAKKVVLQGTNMAHLLELQALAMSLSLPTYLVQDAGRTQVEAGSRTILAIVGEEDMVNNVTGSLKLL
;
A
#
# COMPACT_ATOMS: atom_id res chain seq x y z
N MET A 1 46.91 18.30 -29.16
CA MET A 1 45.54 18.75 -28.85
C MET A 1 44.61 17.99 -29.76
N GLU A 2 44.03 16.90 -29.26
CA GLU A 2 42.78 16.34 -29.80
C GLU A 2 41.61 17.30 -29.49
N PRO A 3 40.52 17.23 -30.26
CA PRO A 3 39.35 16.47 -29.81
C PRO A 3 38.76 15.58 -30.94
N SER A 4 38.50 14.30 -30.68
CA SER A 4 37.29 13.69 -30.07
C SER A 4 36.17 13.37 -31.07
N ASP A 5 36.02 12.06 -31.25
CA ASP A 5 34.90 11.25 -31.71
C ASP A 5 33.50 11.89 -31.78
N GLN A 6 32.79 11.63 -32.88
CA GLN A 6 31.35 11.36 -32.84
C GLN A 6 31.09 9.96 -33.40
N GLN A 7 30.87 9.04 -32.46
CA GLN A 7 30.30 7.73 -32.67
C GLN A 7 28.87 7.87 -33.21
N THR A 8 28.62 7.23 -34.36
CA THR A 8 27.28 6.91 -34.84
C THR A 8 26.65 5.89 -33.88
N GLY A 9 25.70 6.33 -33.06
CA GLY A 9 24.86 5.45 -32.23
C GLY A 9 23.89 4.61 -33.07
N PRO A 10 23.40 3.48 -32.53
CA PRO A 10 22.57 2.54 -33.26
C PRO A 10 21.17 3.11 -33.50
N ASP A 11 20.69 2.85 -34.72
CA ASP A 11 19.37 3.15 -35.28
C ASP A 11 18.23 2.75 -34.32
N SER A 12 17.49 3.74 -33.81
CA SER A 12 16.26 3.52 -33.06
C SER A 12 15.17 3.09 -34.05
N GLY A 13 15.17 1.81 -34.38
CA GLY A 13 14.18 1.18 -35.24
C GLY A 13 12.77 1.43 -34.72
N SER A 14 12.00 2.17 -35.51
CA SER A 14 10.55 2.30 -35.33
C SER A 14 9.96 0.90 -35.50
N GLN A 15 9.60 0.23 -34.40
CA GLN A 15 8.93 -1.07 -34.50
C GLN A 15 7.54 -0.84 -35.07
N GLU A 16 7.38 -1.07 -36.38
CA GLU A 16 6.09 -1.06 -37.04
C GLU A 16 5.22 -2.22 -36.52
N VAL A 17 3.93 -1.95 -36.31
CA VAL A 17 2.94 -2.95 -35.93
C VAL A 17 2.64 -3.87 -37.10
N ASN A 18 2.53 -5.18 -36.83
CA ASN A 18 2.21 -6.15 -37.86
C ASN A 18 0.75 -5.95 -38.34
N PRO A 19 0.52 -5.60 -39.63
CA PRO A 19 -0.82 -5.30 -40.14
C PRO A 19 -1.76 -6.50 -40.14
N VAL A 20 -1.22 -7.72 -40.22
CA VAL A 20 -2.01 -8.97 -40.15
C VAL A 20 -2.58 -9.15 -38.75
N TYR A 21 -1.73 -8.99 -37.72
CA TYR A 21 -2.18 -9.12 -36.34
C TYR A 21 -3.10 -7.99 -35.91
N LEU A 22 -2.87 -6.78 -36.41
CA LEU A 22 -3.76 -5.64 -36.17
C LEU A 22 -5.16 -5.91 -36.74
N GLN A 23 -5.26 -6.49 -37.94
CA GLN A 23 -6.54 -6.86 -38.54
C GLN A 23 -7.25 -7.95 -37.72
N GLN A 24 -6.52 -8.95 -37.22
CA GLN A 24 -7.08 -10.01 -36.36
C GLN A 24 -7.62 -9.44 -35.03
N LEU A 25 -6.91 -8.50 -34.41
CA LEU A 25 -7.40 -7.84 -33.18
C LEU A 25 -8.66 -7.00 -33.44
N ARG A 26 -8.77 -6.37 -34.62
CA ARG A 26 -9.99 -5.65 -35.03
C ARG A 26 -11.18 -6.59 -35.23
N GLU A 27 -10.96 -7.82 -35.69
CA GLU A 27 -12.01 -8.85 -35.79
C GLU A 27 -12.51 -9.32 -34.42
N LEU A 28 -11.71 -9.12 -33.36
CA LEU A 28 -12.07 -9.36 -31.96
C LEU A 28 -12.73 -8.13 -31.29
N ASP A 29 -13.15 -7.12 -32.07
CA ASP A 29 -13.70 -5.86 -31.59
C ASP A 29 -12.77 -5.06 -30.64
N ILE A 30 -11.46 -5.33 -30.68
CA ILE A 30 -10.47 -4.58 -29.88
C ILE A 30 -10.23 -3.21 -30.56
N PRO A 31 -10.35 -2.08 -29.84
CA PRO A 31 -10.10 -0.76 -30.39
C PRO A 31 -8.72 -0.65 -31.03
N GLU A 32 -8.66 -0.04 -32.22
CA GLU A 32 -7.44 -0.03 -33.05
C GLU A 32 -6.21 0.52 -32.31
N GLU A 33 -6.39 1.58 -31.52
CA GLU A 33 -5.30 2.17 -30.72
C GLU A 33 -4.83 1.24 -29.60
N ALA A 34 -5.75 0.52 -28.95
CA ALA A 34 -5.39 -0.46 -27.93
C ALA A 34 -4.71 -1.70 -28.54
N ALA A 35 -5.17 -2.14 -29.71
CA ALA A 35 -4.56 -3.22 -30.47
C ALA A 35 -3.12 -2.88 -30.89
N LYS A 36 -2.87 -1.65 -31.37
CA LYS A 36 -1.51 -1.19 -31.69
C LYS A 36 -0.60 -1.21 -30.47
N GLN A 37 -1.06 -0.68 -29.34
CA GLN A 37 -0.29 -0.69 -28.09
C GLN A 37 0.02 -2.11 -27.63
N ALA A 38 -0.97 -3.01 -27.66
CA ALA A 38 -0.80 -4.40 -27.28
C ALA A 38 0.23 -5.12 -28.17
N LEU A 39 0.18 -4.90 -29.48
CA LEU A 39 1.14 -5.49 -30.43
C LEU A 39 2.57 -4.97 -30.23
N LEU A 40 2.74 -3.69 -29.95
CA LEU A 40 4.06 -3.14 -29.61
C LEU A 40 4.60 -3.76 -28.32
N HIS A 41 3.74 -3.90 -27.31
CA HIS A 41 4.11 -4.47 -26.01
C HIS A 41 4.49 -5.95 -26.12
N THR A 42 3.72 -6.74 -26.87
CA THR A 42 4.02 -8.16 -27.13
C THR A 42 5.07 -8.34 -28.21
N ARG A 43 5.69 -7.26 -28.70
CA ARG A 43 6.72 -7.26 -29.75
C ARG A 43 6.29 -7.97 -31.04
N ASN A 44 5.01 -7.85 -31.39
CA ASN A 44 4.39 -8.54 -32.52
C ASN A 44 4.65 -10.06 -32.50
N VAL A 45 4.60 -10.72 -31.34
CA VAL A 45 4.76 -12.18 -31.25
C VAL A 45 3.58 -12.90 -31.92
N SER A 46 2.35 -12.57 -31.54
CA SER A 46 1.13 -13.04 -32.21
C SER A 46 -0.07 -12.13 -31.89
N ALA A 47 -1.18 -12.30 -32.63
CA ALA A 47 -2.43 -11.63 -32.32
C ALA A 47 -3.05 -12.16 -31.02
N GLU A 48 -2.92 -13.46 -30.73
CA GLU A 48 -3.43 -14.06 -29.50
C GLU A 48 -2.73 -13.48 -28.26
N GLU A 49 -1.41 -13.31 -28.30
CA GLU A 49 -0.64 -12.73 -27.20
C GLU A 49 -1.08 -11.28 -26.95
N ALA A 50 -1.28 -10.51 -28.02
CA ALA A 50 -1.73 -9.12 -27.93
C ALA A 50 -3.18 -9.03 -27.42
N ALA A 51 -4.06 -9.96 -27.83
CA ALA A 51 -5.41 -10.05 -27.31
C ALA A 51 -5.40 -10.40 -25.81
N MET A 52 -4.61 -11.39 -25.38
CA MET A 52 -4.45 -11.74 -23.97
C MET A 52 -3.92 -10.56 -23.15
N TYR A 53 -2.94 -9.82 -23.67
CA TYR A 53 -2.46 -8.61 -23.00
C TYR A 53 -3.56 -7.55 -22.86
N TYR A 54 -4.37 -7.34 -23.91
CA TYR A 54 -5.48 -6.39 -23.87
C TYR A 54 -6.57 -6.81 -22.87
N PHE A 55 -7.00 -8.06 -22.89
CA PHE A 55 -8.03 -8.55 -21.95
C PHE A 55 -7.52 -8.58 -20.51
N ASN A 56 -6.27 -8.99 -20.26
CA ASN A 56 -5.68 -8.87 -18.93
C ASN A 56 -5.60 -7.40 -18.50
N LYS A 57 -5.27 -6.48 -19.40
CA LYS A 57 -5.25 -5.05 -19.10
C LYS A 57 -6.65 -4.54 -18.77
N LEU A 58 -7.69 -4.96 -19.49
CA LEU A 58 -9.08 -4.62 -19.16
C LEU A 58 -9.53 -5.24 -17.83
N GLU A 59 -9.16 -6.49 -17.52
CA GLU A 59 -9.45 -7.09 -16.22
C GLU A 59 -8.77 -6.30 -15.09
N ASN A 60 -7.53 -5.85 -15.29
CA ASN A 60 -6.81 -5.00 -14.33
C ASN A 60 -7.28 -3.52 -14.34
N GLU A 61 -7.91 -3.03 -15.41
CA GLU A 61 -8.49 -1.66 -15.49
C GLU A 61 -9.95 -1.62 -15.01
N GLU A 62 -10.70 -2.71 -15.13
CA GLU A 62 -12.03 -2.91 -14.52
C GLU A 62 -11.92 -3.21 -13.01
N GLU A 63 -10.81 -3.80 -12.57
CA GLU A 63 -10.26 -3.54 -11.22
C GLU A 63 -9.70 -2.11 -11.17
N GLY A 64 -10.57 -1.12 -11.41
CA GLY A 64 -10.27 0.27 -11.08
C GLY A 64 -9.93 0.33 -9.60
N ASP A 65 -8.63 0.28 -9.31
CA ASP A 65 -8.03 0.72 -8.06
C ASP A 65 -8.37 2.21 -7.99
N ASP A 66 -9.58 2.53 -7.51
CA ASP A 66 -9.86 3.80 -6.86
C ASP A 66 -8.89 3.85 -5.68
N ASP A 67 -7.61 4.15 -5.94
CA ASP A 67 -6.48 4.33 -5.01
C ASP A 67 -6.90 4.06 -3.56
N LEU A 68 -7.20 2.80 -3.18
CA LEU A 68 -7.72 2.52 -1.85
C LEU A 68 -6.49 2.63 -0.95
N MET A 69 -6.23 3.87 -0.51
CA MET A 69 -5.03 4.22 0.22
C MET A 69 -5.09 3.51 1.56
N PHE A 70 -4.29 2.44 1.71
CA PHE A 70 -4.16 1.79 2.99
C PHE A 70 -3.20 2.60 3.87
N LYS A 71 -3.52 2.68 5.17
CA LYS A 71 -2.61 3.30 6.14
C LYS A 71 -2.58 2.55 7.44
N MET A 72 -1.44 2.67 8.11
CA MET A 72 -1.25 2.24 9.49
C MET A 72 -1.16 3.47 10.39
N VAL A 73 -2.02 3.55 11.38
CA VAL A 73 -2.10 4.66 12.34
C VAL A 73 -1.63 4.19 13.70
N PHE A 74 -0.83 5.02 14.38
CA PHE A 74 -0.31 4.79 15.71
C PHE A 74 -0.80 5.88 16.64
N VAL A 75 -1.68 5.53 17.59
CA VAL A 75 -2.20 6.46 18.58
C VAL A 75 -1.37 6.35 19.86
N VAL A 76 -0.65 7.42 20.20
CA VAL A 76 0.27 7.47 21.33
C VAL A 76 -0.45 7.96 22.58
N ASN A 77 -0.31 7.24 23.69
CA ASN A 77 -0.83 7.67 24.98
C ASN A 77 -0.01 8.84 25.55
N MET A 78 -0.56 10.05 25.49
CA MET A 78 0.11 11.28 25.93
C MET A 78 0.19 11.43 27.45
N ASP A 79 -0.66 10.74 28.23
CA ASP A 79 -0.63 10.75 29.70
C ASP A 79 0.69 10.19 30.26
N LEU A 80 1.35 9.32 29.50
CA LEU A 80 2.63 8.72 29.87
C LEU A 80 3.84 9.65 29.66
N ALA A 81 3.63 10.85 29.09
CA ALA A 81 4.66 11.87 28.85
C ALA A 81 5.98 11.30 28.30
N MET A 82 5.89 10.37 27.34
CA MET A 82 7.05 9.66 26.81
C MET A 82 7.96 10.59 26.00
N GLY A 83 9.27 10.50 26.21
CA GLY A 83 10.24 11.20 25.37
C GLY A 83 10.28 10.68 23.93
N VAL A 84 10.71 11.52 22.98
CA VAL A 84 10.69 11.25 21.53
C VAL A 84 11.31 9.89 21.16
N GLY A 85 12.49 9.57 21.70
CA GLY A 85 13.15 8.29 21.40
C GLY A 85 12.37 7.06 21.88
N LYS A 86 11.66 7.19 23.00
CA LYS A 86 10.80 6.12 23.52
C LYS A 86 9.55 5.96 22.66
N VAL A 87 8.93 7.07 22.25
CA VAL A 87 7.79 7.01 21.33
C VAL A 87 8.19 6.34 20.03
N ALA A 88 9.32 6.73 19.42
CA ALA A 88 9.81 6.11 18.19
C ALA A 88 10.02 4.59 18.33
N ALA A 89 10.64 4.15 19.41
CA ALA A 89 10.85 2.72 19.68
C ALA A 89 9.52 1.97 19.85
N GLN A 90 8.56 2.56 20.56
CA GLN A 90 7.24 1.96 20.79
C GLN A 90 6.42 1.91 19.50
N VAL A 91 6.49 2.94 18.64
CA VAL A 91 5.84 2.95 17.32
C VAL A 91 6.42 1.84 16.45
N GLY A 92 7.74 1.68 16.44
CA GLY A 92 8.40 0.58 15.74
C GLY A 92 7.94 -0.80 16.24
N HIS A 93 7.80 -0.97 17.55
CA HIS A 93 7.29 -2.21 18.14
C HIS A 93 5.82 -2.46 17.76
N ALA A 94 4.99 -1.42 17.79
CA ALA A 94 3.59 -1.51 17.40
C ALA A 94 3.43 -1.89 15.92
N ALA A 95 4.26 -1.32 15.04
CA ALA A 95 4.24 -1.59 13.61
C ALA A 95 4.58 -3.04 13.29
N VAL A 96 5.66 -3.56 13.90
CA VAL A 96 6.08 -4.95 13.72
C VAL A 96 5.05 -5.91 14.30
N GLY A 97 4.53 -5.63 15.51
CA GLY A 97 3.52 -6.46 16.15
C GLY A 97 2.22 -6.54 15.35
N LEU A 98 1.74 -5.41 14.83
CA LEU A 98 0.57 -5.39 13.97
C LEU A 98 0.83 -6.13 12.65
N TYR A 99 1.97 -5.89 12.00
CA TYR A 99 2.30 -6.57 10.75
C TYR A 99 2.37 -8.09 10.93
N GLN A 100 3.00 -8.59 12.00
CA GLN A 100 3.03 -10.02 12.32
C GLN A 100 1.61 -10.59 12.50
N ALA A 101 0.74 -9.88 13.24
CA ALA A 101 -0.66 -10.29 13.43
C ALA A 101 -1.45 -10.35 12.11
N LEU A 102 -1.14 -9.50 11.13
CA LEU A 102 -1.74 -9.58 9.79
C LEU A 102 -1.30 -10.84 9.04
N GLN A 103 -0.03 -11.23 9.15
CA GLN A 103 0.52 -12.39 8.44
C GLN A 103 -0.02 -13.74 8.94
N GLU A 104 -0.39 -13.80 10.23
CA GLU A 104 -0.97 -14.98 10.87
C GLU A 104 -2.39 -15.30 10.37
N LYS A 105 -3.16 -14.29 9.97
CA LYS A 105 -4.55 -14.48 9.50
C LYS A 105 -4.63 -14.39 7.99
N ASN A 106 -5.03 -15.48 7.34
CA ASN A 106 -5.20 -15.52 5.88
C ASN A 106 -6.11 -14.39 5.35
N SER A 107 -7.17 -14.04 6.08
CA SER A 107 -8.11 -12.96 5.72
C SER A 107 -7.50 -11.56 5.69
N TRP A 108 -6.33 -11.36 6.29
CA TRP A 108 -5.67 -10.06 6.42
C TRP A 108 -4.39 -9.93 5.59
N ARG A 109 -3.97 -11.02 4.91
CA ARG A 109 -2.77 -11.02 4.08
C ARG A 109 -2.86 -10.10 2.88
N GLU A 110 -4.03 -10.07 2.23
CA GLU A 110 -4.27 -9.18 1.09
C GLU A 110 -4.18 -7.71 1.52
N MET A 111 -4.79 -7.35 2.65
CA MET A 111 -4.67 -6.01 3.24
C MET A 111 -3.22 -5.65 3.56
N ALA A 112 -2.44 -6.59 4.12
CA ALA A 112 -1.02 -6.37 4.40
C ALA A 112 -0.22 -6.14 3.11
N TRP A 113 -0.51 -6.92 2.06
CA TRP A 113 0.12 -6.78 0.75
C TRP A 113 -0.21 -5.43 0.10
N LYS A 114 -1.49 -5.03 0.08
CA LYS A 114 -1.96 -3.74 -0.44
C LYS A 114 -1.31 -2.57 0.29
N TRP A 115 -1.25 -2.62 1.63
CA TRP A 115 -0.57 -1.59 2.41
C TRP A 115 0.93 -1.51 2.12
N ASP A 116 1.63 -2.64 2.01
CA ASP A 116 3.07 -2.67 1.76
C ASP A 116 3.41 -2.18 0.34
N HIS A 117 2.65 -2.60 -0.67
CA HIS A 117 2.82 -2.17 -2.07
C HIS A 117 2.38 -0.72 -2.29
N GLY A 118 1.44 -0.22 -1.49
CA GLY A 118 1.03 1.19 -1.44
C GLY A 118 2.01 2.12 -0.69
N GLY A 119 3.27 1.72 -0.52
CA GLY A 119 4.31 2.54 0.12
C GLY A 119 4.29 2.51 1.66
N ALA A 120 3.48 1.62 2.25
CA ALA A 120 3.44 1.37 3.69
C ALA A 120 3.21 2.64 4.52
N LYS A 121 2.20 3.45 4.16
CA LYS A 121 1.87 4.73 4.82
C LYS A 121 1.68 4.54 6.33
N LYS A 122 2.36 5.40 7.11
CA LYS A 122 2.36 5.38 8.59
C LYS A 122 2.05 6.78 9.12
N VAL A 123 1.10 6.89 10.05
CA VAL A 123 0.71 8.17 10.66
C VAL A 123 0.70 8.03 12.17
N VAL A 124 1.33 8.97 12.88
CA VAL A 124 1.38 8.98 14.33
C VAL A 124 0.48 10.09 14.88
N LEU A 125 -0.45 9.71 15.76
CA LEU A 125 -1.49 10.56 16.32
C LEU A 125 -1.44 10.59 17.85
N GLN A 126 -2.04 11.63 18.42
CA GLN A 126 -2.12 11.85 19.86
C GLN A 126 -3.41 11.23 20.45
N GLY A 127 -3.24 10.28 21.35
CA GLY A 127 -4.28 9.77 22.25
C GLY A 127 -4.14 10.40 23.64
N THR A 128 -5.24 10.48 24.39
CA THR A 128 -5.24 11.19 25.68
C THR A 128 -4.74 10.31 26.82
N ASN A 129 -5.30 9.12 26.99
CA ASN A 129 -4.99 8.20 28.08
C ASN A 129 -5.32 6.74 27.68
N MET A 130 -5.09 5.79 28.60
CA MET A 130 -5.39 4.37 28.36
C MET A 130 -6.85 4.10 27.99
N ALA A 131 -7.81 4.75 28.66
CA ALA A 131 -9.23 4.53 28.40
C ALA A 131 -9.60 4.93 26.96
N HIS A 132 -9.10 6.08 26.51
CA HIS A 132 -9.29 6.53 25.13
C HIS A 132 -8.69 5.55 24.10
N LEU A 133 -7.49 5.01 24.36
CA LEU A 133 -6.92 3.98 23.48
C LEU A 133 -7.81 2.73 23.40
N LEU A 134 -8.44 2.32 24.51
CA LEU A 134 -9.34 1.16 24.50
C LEU A 134 -10.66 1.44 23.79
N GLU A 135 -11.20 2.65 23.91
CA GLU A 135 -12.38 3.09 23.18
C GLU A 135 -12.13 3.04 21.67
N LEU A 136 -10.99 3.60 21.22
CA LEU A 136 -10.58 3.55 19.82
C LEU A 136 -10.37 2.12 19.33
N GLN A 137 -9.76 1.26 20.17
CA GLN A 137 -9.58 -0.15 19.85
C GLN A 137 -10.93 -0.86 19.67
N ALA A 138 -11.87 -0.65 20.60
CA ALA A 138 -13.20 -1.25 20.52
C ALA A 138 -13.95 -0.80 19.26
N LEU A 139 -13.86 0.49 18.92
CA LEU A 139 -14.44 1.04 17.69
C LEU A 139 -13.81 0.41 16.44
N ALA A 140 -12.48 0.34 16.36
CA ALA A 140 -11.79 -0.31 15.24
C ALA A 140 -12.17 -1.80 15.10
N MET A 141 -12.25 -2.53 16.22
CA MET A 141 -12.68 -3.93 16.21
C MET A 141 -14.13 -4.10 15.74
N SER A 142 -15.03 -3.16 16.07
CA SER A 142 -16.41 -3.18 15.57
C SER A 142 -16.51 -3.00 14.05
N LEU A 143 -15.51 -2.34 13.45
CA LEU A 143 -15.35 -2.17 12.00
C LEU A 143 -14.50 -3.27 11.37
N SER A 144 -14.17 -4.33 12.10
CA SER A 144 -13.29 -5.43 11.66
C SER A 144 -11.87 -4.98 11.25
N LEU A 145 -11.41 -3.84 11.75
CA LEU A 145 -10.06 -3.35 11.49
C LEU A 145 -9.04 -4.09 12.39
N PRO A 146 -7.92 -4.59 11.84
CA PRO A 146 -6.85 -5.16 12.64
C PRO A 146 -6.23 -4.10 13.55
N THR A 147 -6.03 -4.47 14.82
CA THR A 147 -5.40 -3.60 15.82
C THR A 147 -4.33 -4.33 16.59
N TYR A 148 -3.36 -3.57 17.12
CA TYR A 148 -2.35 -4.08 18.03
C TYR A 148 -2.11 -3.06 19.14
N LEU A 149 -2.22 -3.50 20.39
CA LEU A 149 -2.04 -2.63 21.55
C LEU A 149 -0.75 -2.99 22.25
N VAL A 150 0.21 -2.05 22.22
CA VAL A 150 1.50 -2.24 22.88
C VAL A 150 1.34 -2.09 24.38
N GLN A 151 1.87 -3.08 25.10
CA GLN A 151 2.00 -3.05 26.54
C GLN A 151 3.48 -3.01 26.90
N ASP A 152 3.88 -2.02 27.71
CA ASP A 152 5.26 -1.94 28.16
C ASP A 152 5.56 -3.10 29.12
N ALA A 153 6.57 -3.89 28.79
CA ALA A 153 7.05 -5.01 29.60
C ALA A 153 7.78 -4.58 30.88
N GLY A 154 7.84 -3.27 31.19
CA GLY A 154 8.46 -2.73 32.40
C GLY A 154 9.97 -2.60 32.31
N ARG A 155 10.53 -2.49 31.10
CA ARG A 155 11.98 -2.28 30.89
C ARG A 155 12.37 -0.83 30.63
N THR A 156 11.42 0.08 30.79
CA THR A 156 11.60 1.52 30.52
C THR A 156 10.99 2.37 31.64
N GLN A 157 11.11 3.69 31.52
CA GLN A 157 10.62 4.70 32.48
C GLN A 157 9.08 4.78 32.66
N VAL A 158 8.30 3.83 32.13
CA VAL A 158 6.83 3.79 32.26
C VAL A 158 6.47 2.59 33.12
N GLU A 159 5.43 2.72 33.94
CA GLU A 159 4.98 1.65 34.83
C GLU A 159 4.69 0.36 34.04
N ALA A 160 5.16 -0.76 34.56
CA ALA A 160 4.97 -2.07 33.95
C ALA A 160 3.48 -2.35 33.73
N GLY A 161 3.13 -2.81 32.53
CA GLY A 161 1.74 -3.09 32.17
C GLY A 161 0.97 -1.89 31.59
N SER A 162 1.58 -0.71 31.50
CA SER A 162 0.99 0.45 30.85
C SER A 162 0.81 0.22 29.34
N ARG A 163 -0.32 0.69 28.81
CA ARG A 163 -0.64 0.66 27.38
C ARG A 163 -0.12 1.94 26.74
N THR A 164 0.90 1.80 25.90
CA THR A 164 1.68 2.93 25.37
C THR A 164 1.14 3.40 24.02
N ILE A 165 0.88 2.47 23.09
CA ILE A 165 0.50 2.79 21.71
C ILE A 165 -0.54 1.79 21.21
N LEU A 166 -1.59 2.31 20.56
CA LEU A 166 -2.52 1.53 19.75
C LEU A 166 -2.14 1.67 18.27
N ALA A 167 -1.92 0.56 17.58
CA ALA A 167 -1.79 0.52 16.13
C ALA A 167 -3.09 0.00 15.49
N ILE A 168 -3.48 0.61 14.37
CA ILE A 168 -4.64 0.25 13.55
C ILE A 168 -4.21 0.28 12.08
N VAL A 169 -4.65 -0.67 11.26
CA VAL A 169 -4.40 -0.69 9.81
C VAL A 169 -5.68 -0.97 9.04
N GLY A 170 -5.79 -0.39 7.85
CA GLY A 170 -6.92 -0.59 6.95
C GLY A 170 -6.96 0.48 5.88
N GLU A 171 -8.06 0.50 5.13
CA GLU A 171 -8.38 1.54 4.17
C GLU A 171 -8.48 2.90 4.86
N GLU A 172 -7.99 3.95 4.21
CA GLU A 172 -7.84 5.27 4.79
C GLU A 172 -9.14 5.82 5.39
N ASP A 173 -10.25 5.67 4.67
CA ASP A 173 -11.57 6.14 5.11
C ASP A 173 -12.10 5.35 6.31
N MET A 174 -11.93 4.03 6.32
CA MET A 174 -12.30 3.20 7.46
C MET A 174 -11.49 3.55 8.70
N VAL A 175 -10.19 3.78 8.54
CA VAL A 175 -9.31 4.18 9.65
C VAL A 175 -9.63 5.61 10.13
N ASN A 176 -10.03 6.50 9.22
CA ASN A 176 -10.47 7.86 9.54
C ASN A 176 -11.77 7.89 10.35
N ASN A 177 -12.68 6.93 10.15
CA ASN A 177 -13.88 6.82 11.00
C ASN A 177 -13.55 6.57 12.47
N VAL A 178 -12.37 6.01 12.76
CA VAL A 178 -11.86 5.80 14.12
C VAL A 178 -10.99 6.95 14.61
N THR A 179 -10.11 7.46 13.75
CA THR A 179 -8.98 8.31 14.17
C THR A 179 -8.96 9.71 13.56
N GLY A 180 -9.90 10.05 12.68
CA GLY A 180 -9.89 11.28 11.90
C GLY A 180 -10.01 12.58 12.71
N SER A 181 -10.52 12.50 13.95
CA SER A 181 -10.59 13.64 14.87
C SER A 181 -9.32 13.85 15.71
N LEU A 182 -8.36 12.92 15.66
CA LEU A 182 -7.14 13.00 16.46
C LEU A 182 -6.11 13.92 15.81
N LYS A 183 -5.27 14.54 16.64
CA LYS A 183 -4.19 15.41 16.19
C LYS A 183 -2.93 14.61 15.87
N LEU A 184 -2.13 15.11 14.93
CA LEU A 184 -0.78 14.59 14.68
C LEU A 184 0.09 14.78 15.93
N LEU A 185 0.99 13.81 16.17
CA LEU A 185 1.92 13.82 17.32
C LEU A 185 2.93 14.96 17.25
#